data_AF-A0A7S3NFM8-F1
#
_entry.id   AF-A0A7S3NFM8-F1
#
_cell.length_a   1.000
_cell.length_b   1.000
_cell.length_c   1.000
_cell.angle_alpha   90.00
_cell.angle_beta   90.00
_cell.angle_gamma   90.00
#
_symmetry.space_group_name_H-M   'P 1'
#
loop_
_entity.id
_entity.type
_entity.pdbx_description
1 polymer ?
#
loop_
_entity_poly.entity_id
_entity_poly.type
_entity_poly.pdbx_seq_one_letter_code
_entity_poly.pdbx_strand_id
1 'polypeptide(L)'
;MVLTRPLTDTGQTLCYDKLGSLTCPWSLQDYWGQDGNYLSTEMSYTDNGDGTVTDLVTGLTWTSTIQTVDSLSEGLSAASSLTTAGQNDWRVPTIYELYTLINFYGVTPQGMTSSARAEPYLSTDYFEFEYGISGTRVIDTQFLSSTEYVYKVMNRNDALFGVNFADGRIKGYPISKTYGVFFVRGDYGSTGEYTVVNNDIIEDSTTGLQWQKGDSGEGLDWPSALKYCNNLELGGFSDFRLPNAKELQSIVDYTRSPDTTSSPAIDPLFDATSFTNEAGDLDWYYYWTSTTHLDGNELGTWAVYVAFGRALGWFQNQFMDVHGAGCQRSDPKTGITPDPTDSIAPQGDIVRIYNMVRCVRGGDVEVTSGTDPDTRFGMSYTYLEEPTTSPPVTTLTTSPPFISSTTATPVSTNSPDISTTLAPTSASPPIISTSTPTNSHTDCTDCGSSSNSSSNNSNDVALIAVVSVVAVLCVGAGIMCFFRKMKLSHTQPSSSKTIATTEDEKLHPGANKL
;
A
#
# COMPACT_ATOMS: atom_id res chain seq x y z
N MET A 1 10.70 26.98 8.52
CA MET A 1 9.84 26.48 9.61
C MET A 1 10.50 25.20 10.10
N VAL A 2 10.60 24.96 11.41
CA VAL A 2 11.07 23.64 11.88
C VAL A 2 9.87 22.71 11.74
N LEU A 3 9.96 21.74 10.82
CA LEU A 3 8.92 20.72 10.65
C LEU A 3 8.86 19.88 11.92
N THR A 4 7.66 19.62 12.43
CA THR A 4 7.47 18.78 13.61
C THR A 4 7.52 17.29 13.27
N ARG A 5 7.44 16.94 11.97
CA ARG A 5 7.55 15.57 11.47
C ARG A 5 8.22 15.53 10.09
N PRO A 6 9.56 15.66 10.03
CA PRO A 6 10.29 15.58 8.77
C PRO A 6 10.16 14.19 8.14
N LEU A 7 9.85 14.14 6.85
CA LEU A 7 9.79 12.89 6.09
C LEU A 7 11.12 12.66 5.38
N THR A 8 11.56 11.41 5.40
CA THR A 8 12.70 10.96 4.61
C THR A 8 12.23 10.34 3.29
N ASP A 9 13.12 10.32 2.30
CA ASP A 9 12.96 9.64 1.02
C ASP A 9 12.65 8.14 1.19
N THR A 10 12.03 7.54 0.18
CA THR A 10 11.80 6.09 0.15
C THR A 10 13.08 5.31 -0.12
N GLY A 11 14.12 5.97 -0.63
CA GLY A 11 15.34 5.38 -1.16
C GLY A 11 15.20 4.98 -2.63
N GLN A 12 14.03 5.07 -3.26
CA GLN A 12 13.90 4.61 -4.64
C GLN A 12 14.47 5.63 -5.63
N THR A 13 15.63 5.31 -6.23
CA THR A 13 16.24 6.17 -7.29
C THR A 13 16.08 5.64 -8.71
N LEU A 14 15.50 4.44 -8.88
CA LEU A 14 15.27 3.84 -10.18
C LEU A 14 13.82 4.00 -10.62
N CYS A 15 13.63 4.02 -11.93
CA CYS A 15 12.32 4.10 -12.55
C CYS A 15 11.91 2.74 -13.12
N TYR A 16 10.60 2.51 -13.15
CA TYR A 16 9.99 1.24 -13.52
C TYR A 16 8.70 1.44 -14.32
N ASP A 17 8.48 0.62 -15.32
CA ASP A 17 7.26 0.55 -16.11
C ASP A 17 6.48 -0.74 -15.79
N LYS A 18 5.58 -1.15 -16.69
CA LYS A 18 4.82 -2.39 -16.58
C LYS A 18 5.62 -3.67 -16.88
N LEU A 19 6.84 -3.54 -17.40
CA LEU A 19 7.74 -4.65 -17.79
C LEU A 19 8.94 -4.79 -16.85
N GLY A 20 9.28 -3.74 -16.09
CA GLY A 20 10.34 -3.76 -15.09
C GLY A 20 11.09 -2.43 -15.06
N SER A 21 12.42 -2.48 -14.84
CA SER A 21 13.26 -1.27 -14.77
C SER A 21 13.42 -0.58 -16.12
N LEU A 22 13.44 0.76 -16.12
CA LEU A 22 13.80 1.59 -17.26
C LEU A 22 14.69 2.76 -16.84
N THR A 23 15.31 3.43 -17.81
CA THR A 23 15.89 4.76 -17.62
C THR A 23 14.81 5.75 -17.21
N CYS A 24 15.11 6.55 -16.19
CA CYS A 24 14.14 7.49 -15.66
C CYS A 24 13.64 8.47 -16.75
N PRO A 25 12.32 8.48 -17.02
CA PRO A 25 11.75 9.23 -18.13
C PRO A 25 11.83 10.73 -17.88
N TRP A 26 11.87 11.48 -18.98
CA TRP A 26 11.80 12.94 -18.97
C TRP A 26 10.37 13.44 -18.89
N SER A 27 10.24 14.75 -18.66
CA SER A 27 8.95 15.43 -18.71
C SER A 27 8.11 15.04 -19.94
N LEU A 28 6.82 14.79 -19.72
CA LEU A 28 5.80 14.38 -20.70
C LEU A 28 5.96 12.97 -21.31
N GLN A 29 6.99 12.20 -20.93
CA GLN A 29 7.10 10.80 -21.34
C GLN A 29 6.22 9.89 -20.47
N ASP A 30 5.88 8.71 -21.01
CA ASP A 30 5.18 7.69 -20.22
C ASP A 30 5.98 7.35 -18.96
N TYR A 31 5.27 7.12 -17.85
CA TYR A 31 5.83 6.82 -16.54
C TYR A 31 6.69 7.93 -15.90
N TRP A 32 6.70 9.14 -16.44
CA TRP A 32 7.17 10.31 -15.68
C TRP A 32 6.18 10.60 -14.55
N GLY A 33 6.72 10.91 -13.39
CA GLY A 33 6.07 11.34 -12.15
C GLY A 33 6.31 10.37 -11.01
N GLN A 34 7.07 9.29 -11.26
CA GLN A 34 7.31 8.24 -10.29
C GLN A 34 8.41 8.61 -9.30
N ASP A 35 8.55 7.83 -8.24
CA ASP A 35 9.45 8.12 -7.11
C ASP A 35 10.90 8.32 -7.56
N GLY A 36 11.42 7.44 -8.42
CA GLY A 36 12.79 7.52 -8.95
C GLY A 36 13.12 8.75 -9.78
N ASN A 37 12.13 9.58 -10.12
CA ASN A 37 12.34 10.86 -10.78
C ASN A 37 12.40 12.05 -9.81
N TYR A 38 12.28 11.81 -8.51
CA TYR A 38 12.38 12.83 -7.47
C TYR A 38 13.45 12.41 -6.46
N LEU A 39 14.24 13.37 -6.01
CA LEU A 39 15.05 13.25 -4.82
C LEU A 39 14.41 14.09 -3.72
N SER A 40 14.26 13.52 -2.55
CA SER A 40 13.86 14.22 -1.33
C SER A 40 14.92 14.03 -0.25
N THR A 41 14.56 14.24 1.02
CA THR A 41 15.51 14.16 2.13
C THR A 41 16.00 12.72 2.33
N GLU A 42 17.21 12.41 1.86
CA GLU A 42 17.81 11.06 1.92
C GLU A 42 17.79 10.49 3.36
N MET A 43 17.52 9.19 3.47
CA MET A 43 17.67 8.46 4.72
C MET A 43 19.11 8.58 5.22
N SER A 44 19.29 9.12 6.42
CA SER A 44 20.62 9.43 6.94
C SER A 44 20.75 8.96 8.38
N TYR A 45 21.75 8.11 8.62
CA TYR A 45 21.94 7.43 9.91
C TYR A 45 23.37 7.60 10.41
N THR A 46 23.55 7.59 11.73
CA THR A 46 24.84 7.49 12.40
C THR A 46 24.82 6.31 13.35
N ASP A 47 25.71 5.33 13.14
CA ASP A 47 26.03 4.33 14.16
C ASP A 47 26.85 5.00 15.27
N ASN A 48 26.31 4.98 16.49
CA ASN A 48 26.94 5.61 17.65
C ASN A 48 28.02 4.72 18.29
N GLY A 49 28.18 3.48 17.84
CA GLY A 49 29.18 2.53 18.34
C GLY A 49 28.87 1.96 19.74
N ASP A 50 27.65 2.18 20.24
CA ASP A 50 27.18 1.77 21.57
C ASP A 50 25.92 0.89 21.54
N GLY A 51 25.61 0.33 20.36
CA GLY A 51 24.39 -0.44 20.12
C GLY A 51 23.18 0.42 19.75
N THR A 52 23.39 1.70 19.44
CA THR A 52 22.34 2.61 18.98
C THR A 52 22.67 3.26 17.65
N VAL A 53 21.63 3.61 16.90
CA VAL A 53 21.69 4.34 15.63
C VAL A 53 20.85 5.59 15.74
N THR A 54 21.42 6.74 15.40
CA THR A 54 20.67 8.00 15.30
C THR A 54 20.23 8.22 13.86
N ASP A 55 18.93 8.40 13.66
CA ASP A 55 18.33 8.88 12.41
C ASP A 55 18.42 10.40 12.38
N LEU A 56 19.24 10.92 11.48
CA LEU A 56 19.56 12.34 11.36
C LEU A 56 18.43 13.16 10.73
N VAL A 57 17.46 12.50 10.08
CA VAL A 57 16.29 13.16 9.49
C VAL A 57 15.21 13.33 10.55
N THR A 58 14.85 12.24 11.23
CA THR A 58 13.76 12.24 12.22
C THR A 58 14.21 12.74 13.59
N GLY A 59 15.52 12.73 13.86
CA GLY A 59 16.10 13.02 15.18
C GLY A 59 15.91 11.90 16.20
N LEU A 60 15.34 10.75 15.78
CA LEU A 60 15.13 9.60 16.64
C LEU A 60 16.43 8.82 16.83
N THR A 61 16.57 8.19 18.00
CA THR A 61 17.63 7.22 18.25
C THR A 61 17.01 5.85 18.49
N TRP A 62 17.55 4.86 17.81
CA TRP A 62 17.07 3.48 17.75
C TRP A 62 18.09 2.53 18.36
N THR A 63 17.64 1.40 18.90
CA THR A 63 18.52 0.24 19.09
C THR A 63 18.87 -0.35 17.73
N SER A 64 20.13 -0.73 17.50
CA SER A 64 20.56 -1.36 16.24
C SER A 64 20.28 -2.87 16.18
N THR A 65 20.18 -3.53 17.33
CA THR A 65 20.01 -4.98 17.44
C THR A 65 18.55 -5.39 17.57
N ILE A 66 18.17 -6.54 17.00
CA ILE A 66 16.81 -7.07 17.10
C ILE A 66 16.59 -7.70 18.48
N GLN A 67 15.46 -7.39 19.12
CA GLN A 67 14.88 -8.24 20.17
C GLN A 67 13.61 -8.91 19.66
N THR A 68 13.28 -10.08 20.20
CA THR A 68 12.04 -10.81 19.88
C THR A 68 11.09 -10.78 21.07
N VAL A 69 9.81 -10.52 20.82
CA VAL A 69 8.74 -10.50 21.83
C VAL A 69 7.48 -11.18 21.28
N ASP A 70 6.67 -11.79 22.13
CA ASP A 70 5.47 -12.54 21.74
C ASP A 70 4.16 -11.74 21.85
N SER A 71 4.24 -10.48 22.28
CA SER A 71 3.10 -9.56 22.32
C SER A 71 3.52 -8.09 22.45
N LEU A 72 2.59 -7.17 22.21
CA LEU A 72 2.77 -5.75 22.53
C LEU A 72 3.06 -5.52 24.02
N SER A 73 2.35 -6.23 24.91
CA SER A 73 2.54 -6.10 26.37
C SER A 73 3.96 -6.49 26.81
N GLU A 74 4.52 -7.52 26.19
CA GLU A 74 5.92 -7.91 26.40
C GLU A 74 6.89 -6.89 25.83
N GLY A 75 6.64 -6.38 24.62
CA GLY A 75 7.42 -5.29 24.03
C GLY A 75 7.48 -4.04 24.92
N LEU A 76 6.34 -3.62 25.47
CA LEU A 76 6.27 -2.49 26.41
C LEU A 76 7.06 -2.77 27.69
N SER A 77 6.98 -4.00 28.22
CA SER A 77 7.73 -4.40 29.41
C SER A 77 9.24 -4.42 29.13
N ALA A 78 9.66 -4.98 27.99
CA ALA A 78 11.05 -5.00 27.56
C ALA A 78 11.62 -3.58 27.41
N ALA A 79 10.90 -2.69 26.73
CA ALA A 79 11.27 -1.28 26.58
C ALA A 79 11.51 -0.59 27.93
N SER A 80 10.59 -0.78 28.89
CA SER A 80 10.67 -0.15 30.22
C SER A 80 11.87 -0.61 31.07
N SER A 81 12.44 -1.77 30.75
CA SER A 81 13.60 -2.35 31.44
C SER A 81 14.92 -2.09 30.73
N LEU A 82 14.86 -1.55 29.50
CA LEU A 82 16.01 -1.43 28.63
C LEU A 82 16.94 -0.29 29.08
N THR A 83 18.25 -0.57 29.13
CA THR A 83 19.28 0.40 29.51
C THR A 83 20.38 0.57 28.44
N THR A 84 20.09 0.22 27.18
CA THR A 84 21.06 0.34 26.07
C THR A 84 21.63 1.75 25.99
N ALA A 85 22.95 1.86 25.76
CA ALA A 85 23.72 3.10 25.83
C ALA A 85 23.61 3.88 27.17
N GLY A 86 23.26 3.19 28.27
CA GLY A 86 23.12 3.81 29.60
C GLY A 86 21.84 4.63 29.79
N GLN A 87 20.85 4.44 28.93
CA GLN A 87 19.66 5.30 28.83
C GLN A 87 18.38 4.49 29.04
N ASN A 88 17.35 5.09 29.64
CA ASN A 88 16.22 4.38 30.25
C ASN A 88 14.81 4.87 29.81
N ASP A 89 14.73 5.69 28.78
CA ASP A 89 13.50 6.24 28.18
C ASP A 89 13.13 5.55 26.85
N TRP A 90 13.57 4.30 26.66
CA TRP A 90 13.25 3.50 25.49
C TRP A 90 11.75 3.15 25.43
N ARG A 91 11.20 3.13 24.22
CA ARG A 91 9.79 2.79 23.95
C ARG A 91 9.66 1.90 22.72
N VAL A 92 8.54 1.18 22.63
CA VAL A 92 8.11 0.56 21.37
C VAL A 92 7.74 1.68 20.39
N PRO A 93 8.19 1.62 19.12
CA PRO A 93 7.88 2.66 18.15
C PRO A 93 6.40 2.64 17.77
N THR A 94 5.85 3.80 17.44
CA THR A 94 4.59 3.87 16.69
C THR A 94 4.81 3.40 15.25
N ILE A 95 3.74 3.11 14.52
CA ILE A 95 3.87 2.73 13.11
C ILE A 95 4.43 3.87 12.25
N TYR A 96 4.16 5.14 12.58
CA TYR A 96 4.73 6.27 11.85
C TYR A 96 6.24 6.33 11.96
N GLU A 97 6.79 5.98 13.13
CA GLU A 97 8.23 5.97 13.38
C GLU A 97 8.88 4.74 12.79
N LEU A 98 8.30 3.55 13.02
CA LEU A 98 8.86 2.31 12.48
C LEU A 98 8.91 2.34 10.94
N TYR A 99 7.94 3.01 10.32
CA TYR A 99 7.89 3.15 8.87
C TYR A 99 8.96 4.09 8.30
N THR A 100 9.57 4.99 9.09
CA THR A 100 10.65 5.85 8.58
C THR A 100 11.87 5.04 8.14
N LEU A 101 12.08 3.89 8.79
CA LEU A 101 13.17 2.96 8.51
C LEU A 101 12.99 2.16 7.21
N ILE A 102 11.79 2.15 6.60
CA ILE A 102 11.58 1.37 5.38
C ILE A 102 12.43 1.94 4.24
N ASN A 103 13.15 1.06 3.55
CA ASN A 103 13.95 1.39 2.38
C ASN A 103 13.43 0.63 1.16
N PHE A 104 12.83 1.34 0.20
CA PHE A 104 12.26 0.78 -1.02
C PHE A 104 13.29 0.40 -2.09
N TYR A 105 14.58 0.39 -1.76
CA TYR A 105 15.58 -0.40 -2.49
C TYR A 105 15.44 -1.91 -2.27
N GLY A 106 14.76 -2.35 -1.20
CA GLY A 106 14.55 -3.76 -0.87
C GLY A 106 13.86 -4.56 -1.98
N VAL A 107 14.01 -5.88 -1.94
CA VAL A 107 13.45 -6.85 -2.88
C VAL A 107 12.84 -8.00 -2.09
N THR A 108 11.55 -8.27 -2.31
CA THR A 108 10.82 -9.31 -1.59
C THR A 108 11.37 -10.70 -1.93
N PRO A 109 11.51 -11.62 -0.96
CA PRO A 109 11.89 -13.00 -1.22
C PRO A 109 11.01 -13.73 -2.24
N GLN A 110 11.65 -14.41 -3.19
CA GLN A 110 10.96 -15.26 -4.15
C GLN A 110 10.63 -16.62 -3.51
N GLY A 111 9.36 -16.78 -3.13
CA GLY A 111 8.83 -17.99 -2.51
C GLY A 111 8.92 -17.98 -0.98
N MET A 112 8.59 -19.11 -0.36
CA MET A 112 8.39 -19.17 1.10
C MET A 112 9.63 -19.53 1.91
N THR A 113 10.68 -20.09 1.28
CA THR A 113 11.81 -20.73 1.99
C THR A 113 13.18 -20.20 1.62
N SER A 114 13.30 -19.33 0.61
CA SER A 114 14.58 -18.85 0.12
C SER A 114 14.67 -17.33 0.16
N SER A 115 15.76 -16.81 0.69
CA SER A 115 16.14 -15.38 0.66
C SER A 115 17.24 -15.09 -0.38
N ALA A 116 17.58 -16.03 -1.26
CA ALA A 116 18.77 -15.93 -2.13
C ALA A 116 18.78 -14.76 -3.13
N ARG A 117 17.63 -14.12 -3.38
CA ARG A 117 17.48 -12.94 -4.26
C ARG A 117 16.72 -11.81 -3.56
N ALA A 118 16.63 -11.88 -2.24
CA ALA A 118 15.88 -10.96 -1.41
C ALA A 118 16.82 -9.94 -0.81
N GLU A 119 16.37 -8.69 -0.76
CA GLU A 119 17.03 -7.64 0.00
C GLU A 119 16.02 -7.06 0.98
N PRO A 120 16.36 -6.94 2.27
CA PRO A 120 15.43 -6.37 3.22
C PRO A 120 15.12 -4.92 2.86
N TYR A 121 13.89 -4.51 3.12
CA TYR A 121 13.45 -3.13 3.01
C TYR A 121 13.93 -2.28 4.19
N LEU A 122 15.20 -2.42 4.56
CA LEU A 122 15.85 -1.84 5.73
C LEU A 122 17.34 -1.62 5.43
N SER A 123 17.91 -0.53 5.92
CA SER A 123 19.35 -0.25 5.77
C SER A 123 20.19 -1.13 6.71
N THR A 124 20.65 -2.27 6.21
CA THR A 124 21.40 -3.28 6.99
C THR A 124 22.83 -2.89 7.35
N ASP A 125 23.33 -1.78 6.80
CA ASP A 125 24.58 -1.17 7.27
C ASP A 125 24.46 -0.61 8.69
N TYR A 126 23.22 -0.34 9.16
CA TYR A 126 22.95 0.27 10.47
C TYR A 126 22.11 -0.63 11.39
N PHE A 127 21.21 -1.43 10.83
CA PHE A 127 20.26 -2.23 11.60
C PHE A 127 20.46 -3.72 11.34
N GLU A 128 20.46 -4.52 12.42
CA GLU A 128 20.43 -5.97 12.30
C GLU A 128 19.17 -6.43 11.55
N PHE A 129 19.29 -7.49 10.75
CA PHE A 129 18.16 -8.06 10.05
C PHE A 129 18.31 -9.59 9.93
N GLU A 130 17.21 -10.29 10.16
CA GLU A 130 17.13 -11.74 9.95
C GLU A 130 15.75 -12.11 9.35
N TYR A 131 15.77 -12.96 8.33
CA TYR A 131 14.55 -13.49 7.72
C TYR A 131 13.93 -14.60 8.58
N GLY A 132 12.61 -14.58 8.77
CA GLY A 132 11.87 -15.62 9.46
C GLY A 132 11.88 -15.52 10.99
N ILE A 133 12.32 -14.40 11.56
CA ILE A 133 12.39 -14.20 13.03
C ILE A 133 11.04 -14.37 13.75
N SER A 134 9.93 -14.29 13.03
CA SER A 134 8.56 -14.37 13.57
C SER A 134 7.83 -15.64 13.12
N GLY A 135 8.48 -16.60 12.46
CA GLY A 135 7.81 -17.80 11.98
C GLY A 135 8.68 -18.75 11.15
N THR A 136 8.04 -19.54 10.30
CA THR A 136 8.71 -20.62 9.56
C THR A 136 9.03 -20.25 8.11
N ARG A 137 8.39 -19.20 7.57
CA ARG A 137 8.66 -18.69 6.22
C ARG A 137 9.63 -17.51 6.30
N VAL A 138 10.40 -17.29 5.24
CA VAL A 138 11.34 -16.15 5.15
C VAL A 138 10.65 -14.79 5.29
N ILE A 139 9.38 -14.70 4.89
CA ILE A 139 8.55 -13.50 5.03
C ILE A 139 7.88 -13.37 6.41
N ASP A 140 8.00 -14.35 7.29
CA ASP A 140 7.51 -14.25 8.67
C ASP A 140 8.50 -13.42 9.50
N THR A 141 8.59 -12.12 9.19
CA THR A 141 9.60 -11.17 9.70
C THR A 141 8.91 -9.87 10.13
N GLN A 142 7.94 -9.98 11.03
CA GLN A 142 7.10 -8.85 11.41
C GLN A 142 7.71 -8.07 12.57
N PHE A 143 7.82 -6.76 12.41
CA PHE A 143 8.31 -5.85 13.43
C PHE A 143 7.17 -5.16 14.16
N LEU A 144 7.25 -5.17 15.49
CA LEU A 144 6.27 -4.65 16.41
C LEU A 144 6.21 -3.12 16.34
N SER A 145 5.00 -2.57 16.27
CA SER A 145 4.73 -1.19 16.66
C SER A 145 3.70 -1.14 17.80
N SER A 146 3.59 0.01 18.44
CA SER A 146 2.57 0.30 19.45
C SER A 146 1.25 0.81 18.87
N THR A 147 1.12 0.86 17.54
CA THR A 147 -0.09 1.36 16.89
C THR A 147 -1.09 0.23 16.69
N GLU A 148 -2.04 0.13 17.61
CA GLU A 148 -3.15 -0.83 17.53
C GLU A 148 -4.12 -0.46 16.40
N TYR A 149 -4.67 -1.48 15.73
CA TYR A 149 -5.79 -1.27 14.81
C TYR A 149 -7.07 -1.13 15.62
N VAL A 150 -7.86 -0.10 15.32
CA VAL A 150 -9.10 0.19 16.05
C VAL A 150 -10.22 -0.82 15.78
N TYR A 151 -10.01 -1.76 14.85
CA TYR A 151 -10.93 -2.86 14.58
C TYR A 151 -10.21 -4.20 14.51
N LYS A 152 -10.82 -5.19 13.85
CA LYS A 152 -10.39 -6.58 13.83
C LYS A 152 -9.98 -6.99 12.42
N VAL A 153 -9.01 -7.88 12.33
CA VAL A 153 -8.55 -8.49 11.08
C VAL A 153 -8.79 -10.00 11.07
N MET A 154 -8.86 -10.57 9.86
CA MET A 154 -8.99 -12.00 9.61
C MET A 154 -10.14 -12.60 10.45
N ASN A 155 -9.83 -13.61 11.29
CA ASN A 155 -10.78 -14.34 12.14
C ASN A 155 -11.24 -13.53 13.38
N ARG A 156 -11.58 -12.25 13.20
CA ARG A 156 -11.99 -11.32 14.26
C ARG A 156 -10.92 -11.11 15.34
N ASN A 157 -9.65 -11.22 14.97
CA ASN A 157 -8.53 -11.01 15.88
C ASN A 157 -8.33 -9.52 16.10
N ASP A 158 -8.09 -9.15 17.37
CA ASP A 158 -7.53 -7.84 17.68
C ASP A 158 -6.12 -7.76 17.07
N ALA A 159 -5.78 -6.59 16.54
CA ALA A 159 -4.56 -6.41 15.77
C ALA A 159 -3.84 -5.11 16.07
N LEU A 160 -2.57 -5.08 15.69
CA LEU A 160 -1.73 -3.89 15.61
C LEU A 160 -1.11 -3.82 14.22
N PHE A 161 -0.72 -2.62 13.79
CA PHE A 161 0.05 -2.46 12.57
C PHE A 161 1.52 -2.78 12.85
N GLY A 162 2.10 -3.64 12.03
CA GLY A 162 3.53 -3.90 12.03
C GLY A 162 4.13 -3.64 10.66
N VAL A 163 5.43 -3.37 10.62
CA VAL A 163 6.21 -3.33 9.37
C VAL A 163 6.85 -4.69 9.17
N ASN A 164 6.82 -5.21 7.95
CA ASN A 164 7.55 -6.40 7.59
C ASN A 164 8.69 -6.04 6.64
N PHE A 165 9.89 -5.85 7.19
CA PHE A 165 11.06 -5.47 6.41
C PHE A 165 11.54 -6.57 5.46
N ALA A 166 11.03 -7.81 5.55
CA ALA A 166 11.29 -8.82 4.53
C ALA A 166 10.44 -8.63 3.27
N ASP A 167 9.26 -8.01 3.36
CA ASP A 167 8.31 -7.95 2.24
C ASP A 167 7.75 -6.55 1.95
N GLY A 168 8.29 -5.50 2.58
CA GLY A 168 8.08 -4.09 2.24
C GLY A 168 6.70 -3.54 2.57
N ARG A 169 6.01 -4.09 3.60
CA ARG A 169 4.59 -3.78 3.85
C ARG A 169 4.29 -3.42 5.30
N ILE A 170 3.23 -2.61 5.45
CA ILE A 170 2.50 -2.45 6.71
C ILE A 170 1.26 -3.34 6.65
N LYS A 171 1.03 -4.17 7.68
CA LYS A 171 -0.20 -4.97 7.80
C LYS A 171 -0.68 -5.00 9.24
N GLY A 172 -1.99 -5.19 9.41
CA GLY A 172 -2.60 -5.56 10.67
C GLY A 172 -2.27 -7.01 11.01
N TYR A 173 -1.58 -7.20 12.13
CA TYR A 173 -1.19 -8.50 12.65
C TYR A 173 -1.84 -8.76 14.01
N PRO A 174 -2.16 -10.03 14.35
CA PRO A 174 -2.73 -10.35 15.66
C PRO A 174 -1.84 -9.84 16.80
N ILE A 175 -2.44 -9.23 17.83
CA ILE A 175 -1.68 -8.67 18.97
C ILE A 175 -0.81 -9.69 19.74
N SER A 176 -1.14 -10.98 19.62
CA SER A 176 -0.40 -12.10 20.21
C SER A 176 0.25 -12.94 19.10
N LYS A 177 1.51 -12.66 18.84
CA LYS A 177 2.43 -13.46 18.01
C LYS A 177 3.86 -13.00 18.28
N THR A 178 4.83 -13.78 17.83
CA THR A 178 6.22 -13.34 17.83
C THR A 178 6.43 -12.19 16.85
N TYR A 179 7.17 -11.17 17.29
CA TYR A 179 7.61 -10.00 16.53
C TYR A 179 9.10 -9.75 16.79
N GLY A 180 9.80 -9.25 15.78
CA GLY A 180 11.02 -8.47 16.00
C GLY A 180 10.68 -7.08 16.55
N VAL A 181 11.59 -6.45 17.28
CA VAL A 181 11.43 -5.07 17.74
C VAL A 181 12.77 -4.34 17.76
N PHE A 182 12.77 -3.15 17.17
CA PHE A 182 13.73 -2.10 17.50
C PHE A 182 13.05 -1.15 18.49
N PHE A 183 13.74 -0.82 19.57
CA PHE A 183 13.25 0.21 20.49
C PHE A 183 13.75 1.58 20.05
N VAL A 184 12.94 2.59 20.32
CA VAL A 184 13.20 3.96 19.89
C VAL A 184 13.17 4.90 21.09
N ARG A 185 13.84 6.03 20.97
CA ARG A 185 13.73 7.19 21.86
C ARG A 185 13.77 8.49 21.06
N GLY A 186 13.40 9.59 21.71
CA GLY A 186 13.18 10.88 21.07
C GLY A 186 11.70 11.12 20.76
N ASP A 187 11.39 12.29 20.24
CA ASP A 187 10.04 12.71 19.85
C ASP A 187 9.98 12.93 18.34
N TYR A 188 9.10 12.21 17.65
CA TYR A 188 8.89 12.33 16.21
C TYR A 188 7.72 13.28 15.86
N GLY A 189 7.13 13.91 16.87
CA GLY A 189 5.97 14.78 16.71
C GLY A 189 4.65 14.02 16.67
N SER A 190 3.57 14.78 16.51
CA SER A 190 2.19 14.28 16.52
C SER A 190 1.74 13.74 15.15
N THR A 191 0.50 13.25 15.11
CA THR A 191 -0.24 13.07 13.84
C THR A 191 -0.33 14.40 13.07
N GLY A 192 -0.62 14.33 11.77
CA GLY A 192 -0.67 15.51 10.91
C GLY A 192 -1.61 16.60 11.42
N GLU A 193 -1.21 17.86 11.19
CA GLU A 193 -1.96 19.06 11.54
C GLU A 193 -2.43 19.71 10.25
N TYR A 194 -3.72 19.58 9.97
CA TYR A 194 -4.29 19.95 8.67
C TYR A 194 -5.09 21.24 8.75
N THR A 195 -4.89 22.11 7.76
CA THR A 195 -5.70 23.33 7.59
C THR A 195 -6.20 23.44 6.16
N VAL A 196 -7.46 23.86 6.00
CA VAL A 196 -8.04 24.10 4.68
C VAL A 196 -7.57 25.47 4.20
N VAL A 197 -6.74 25.48 3.15
CA VAL A 197 -6.23 26.72 2.54
C VAL A 197 -7.30 27.36 1.65
N ASN A 198 -8.00 26.53 0.87
CA ASN A 198 -9.15 26.89 0.05
C ASN A 198 -10.01 25.64 -0.22
N ASN A 199 -11.02 25.74 -1.09
CA ASN A 199 -11.92 24.61 -1.39
C ASN A 199 -11.22 23.37 -1.95
N ASP A 200 -10.00 23.52 -2.47
CA ASP A 200 -9.29 22.47 -3.19
C ASP A 200 -8.03 21.98 -2.48
N ILE A 201 -7.48 22.76 -1.54
CA ILE A 201 -6.14 22.54 -0.97
C ILE A 201 -6.18 22.43 0.55
N ILE A 202 -5.52 21.38 1.06
CA ILE A 202 -5.19 21.19 2.47
C ILE A 202 -3.70 21.40 2.67
N GLU A 203 -3.31 22.15 3.69
CA GLU A 203 -1.93 22.28 4.15
C GLU A 203 -1.72 21.40 5.38
N ASP A 204 -0.64 20.61 5.34
CA ASP A 204 -0.14 19.84 6.48
C ASP A 204 1.09 20.57 7.07
N SER A 205 0.91 21.23 8.21
CA SER A 205 1.98 22.01 8.85
C SER A 205 3.06 21.13 9.50
N THR A 206 2.81 19.82 9.67
CA THR A 206 3.78 18.91 10.29
C THR A 206 4.87 18.49 9.31
N THR A 207 4.49 18.23 8.06
CA THR A 207 5.38 17.81 6.97
C THR A 207 5.75 18.96 6.02
N GLY A 208 4.99 20.06 6.04
CA GLY A 208 5.14 21.17 5.11
C GLY A 208 4.58 20.87 3.71
N LEU A 209 3.85 19.77 3.55
CA LEU A 209 3.22 19.37 2.30
C LEU A 209 1.86 20.06 2.13
N GLN A 210 1.47 20.26 0.88
CA GLN A 210 0.10 20.61 0.53
C GLN A 210 -0.52 19.54 -0.33
N TRP A 211 -1.79 19.26 -0.06
CA TRP A 211 -2.52 18.14 -0.59
C TRP A 211 -3.75 18.59 -1.35
N GLN A 212 -4.06 17.85 -2.41
CA GLN A 212 -5.39 17.87 -3.00
C GLN A 212 -6.43 17.47 -1.93
N LYS A 213 -7.44 18.31 -1.70
CA LYS A 213 -8.53 18.05 -0.74
C LYS A 213 -9.47 16.95 -1.23
N GLY A 214 -9.82 16.96 -2.51
CA GLY A 214 -10.53 15.86 -3.17
C GLY A 214 -9.61 14.71 -3.56
N ASP A 215 -10.16 13.68 -4.19
CA ASP A 215 -9.40 12.65 -4.90
C ASP A 215 -9.76 12.64 -6.40
N SER A 216 -9.23 11.67 -7.15
CA SER A 216 -9.50 11.53 -8.57
C SER A 216 -10.98 11.29 -8.93
N GLY A 217 -11.84 10.95 -7.97
CA GLY A 217 -13.26 10.65 -8.18
C GLY A 217 -13.54 9.32 -8.89
N GLU A 218 -12.53 8.75 -9.54
CA GLU A 218 -12.55 7.42 -10.16
C GLU A 218 -11.18 6.73 -10.05
N GLY A 219 -11.19 5.41 -10.17
CA GLY A 219 -10.00 4.58 -10.01
C GLY A 219 -9.15 4.62 -11.26
N LEU A 220 -7.85 4.85 -11.09
CA LEU A 220 -6.88 4.96 -12.17
C LEU A 220 -5.89 3.81 -12.08
N ASP A 221 -5.44 3.30 -13.23
CA ASP A 221 -4.23 2.48 -13.24
C ASP A 221 -3.00 3.36 -12.94
N TRP A 222 -1.88 2.73 -12.59
CA TRP A 222 -0.73 3.47 -12.07
C TRP A 222 -0.13 4.48 -13.08
N PRO A 223 0.02 4.18 -14.38
CA PRO A 223 0.47 5.18 -15.35
C PRO A 223 -0.50 6.37 -15.49
N SER A 224 -1.81 6.10 -15.45
CA SER A 224 -2.81 7.18 -15.48
C SER A 224 -2.78 8.01 -14.20
N ALA A 225 -2.47 7.41 -13.04
CA ALA A 225 -2.31 8.12 -11.78
C ALA A 225 -1.13 9.12 -11.81
N LEU A 226 0.02 8.71 -12.34
CA LEU A 226 1.16 9.59 -12.56
C LEU A 226 0.78 10.77 -13.46
N LYS A 227 0.13 10.46 -14.59
CA LYS A 227 -0.33 11.46 -15.55
C LYS A 227 -1.37 12.41 -14.95
N TYR A 228 -2.27 11.91 -14.11
CA TYR A 228 -3.29 12.70 -13.44
C TYR A 228 -2.66 13.80 -12.59
N CYS A 229 -1.73 13.44 -11.70
CA CYS A 229 -1.10 14.45 -10.84
C CYS A 229 -0.21 15.42 -11.60
N ASN A 230 0.60 14.94 -12.56
CA ASN A 230 1.48 15.81 -13.34
C ASN A 230 0.74 16.85 -14.20
N ASN A 231 -0.55 16.63 -14.50
CA ASN A 231 -1.37 17.56 -15.28
C ASN A 231 -2.42 18.28 -14.42
N LEU A 232 -2.40 18.09 -13.10
CA LEU A 232 -3.38 18.69 -12.21
C LEU A 232 -3.10 20.18 -12.04
N GLU A 233 -4.04 21.02 -12.48
CA GLU A 233 -4.10 22.44 -12.15
C GLU A 233 -5.21 22.65 -11.13
N LEU A 234 -4.85 23.04 -9.90
CA LEU A 234 -5.80 23.10 -8.78
C LEU A 234 -5.41 24.18 -7.78
N GLY A 235 -6.40 24.96 -7.30
CA GLY A 235 -6.15 26.03 -6.34
C GLY A 235 -5.18 27.12 -6.81
N GLY A 236 -4.93 27.24 -8.12
CA GLY A 236 -3.93 28.14 -8.71
C GLY A 236 -2.51 27.58 -8.82
N PHE A 237 -2.32 26.30 -8.51
CA PHE A 237 -1.05 25.58 -8.58
C PHE A 237 -1.07 24.52 -9.67
N SER A 238 0.11 24.17 -10.20
CA SER A 238 0.31 23.20 -11.28
C SER A 238 1.54 22.31 -11.07
N ASP A 239 2.07 22.29 -9.84
CA ASP A 239 3.28 21.59 -9.41
C ASP A 239 2.94 20.34 -8.59
N PHE A 240 1.78 19.74 -8.85
CA PHE A 240 1.33 18.52 -8.19
C PHE A 240 2.05 17.29 -8.75
N ARG A 241 2.25 16.32 -7.87
CA ARG A 241 2.80 15.00 -8.19
C ARG A 241 2.08 13.91 -7.40
N LEU A 242 2.23 12.68 -7.85
CA LEU A 242 1.79 11.52 -7.08
C LEU A 242 2.70 11.39 -5.84
N PRO A 243 2.17 11.29 -4.62
CA PRO A 243 2.98 11.19 -3.41
C PRO A 243 3.77 9.88 -3.40
N ASN A 244 4.96 9.88 -2.85
CA ASN A 244 5.67 8.63 -2.57
C ASN A 244 5.02 7.90 -1.38
N ALA A 245 5.48 6.68 -1.11
CA ALA A 245 4.89 5.84 -0.08
C ALA A 245 4.96 6.43 1.34
N LYS A 246 6.05 7.12 1.69
CA LYS A 246 6.23 7.75 3.01
C LYS A 246 5.36 9.00 3.17
N GLU A 247 5.18 9.76 2.10
CA GLU A 247 4.27 10.90 2.08
C GLU A 247 2.81 10.46 2.22
N LEU A 248 2.34 9.48 1.44
CA LEU A 248 0.95 9.06 1.53
C LEU A 248 0.63 8.36 2.87
N GLN A 249 1.59 7.63 3.43
CA GLN A 249 1.44 7.04 4.76
C GLN A 249 1.32 8.13 5.84
N SER A 250 1.92 9.30 5.63
CA SER A 250 1.93 10.37 6.63
C SER A 250 0.54 10.91 6.97
N ILE A 251 -0.40 10.80 6.03
CA ILE A 251 -1.78 11.29 6.18
C ILE A 251 -2.78 10.21 6.64
N VAL A 252 -2.33 8.99 6.88
CA VAL A 252 -3.19 7.95 7.47
C VAL A 252 -3.55 8.34 8.90
N ASP A 253 -4.83 8.23 9.26
CA ASP A 253 -5.31 8.35 10.65
C ASP A 253 -5.68 6.96 11.18
N TYR A 254 -4.76 6.37 11.95
CA TYR A 254 -4.93 5.03 12.53
C TYR A 254 -5.99 4.94 13.63
N THR A 255 -6.57 6.08 14.06
CA THR A 255 -7.68 6.08 15.03
C THR A 255 -9.04 5.87 14.36
N ARG A 256 -9.08 5.79 13.03
CA ARG A 256 -10.30 5.74 12.21
C ARG A 256 -10.33 4.49 11.35
N SER A 257 -11.53 3.97 11.16
CA SER A 257 -11.77 2.90 10.20
C SER A 257 -13.23 2.88 9.74
N PRO A 258 -13.53 2.21 8.62
CA PRO A 258 -14.91 2.03 8.17
C PRO A 258 -15.83 1.45 9.26
N ASP A 259 -15.32 0.53 10.08
CA ASP A 259 -16.10 -0.18 11.09
C ASP A 259 -16.25 0.58 12.42
N THR A 260 -15.35 1.51 12.73
CA THR A 260 -15.33 2.20 14.04
C THR A 260 -15.90 3.61 13.96
N THR A 261 -15.60 4.32 12.88
CA THR A 261 -15.97 5.72 12.69
C THR A 261 -16.87 5.94 11.48
N SER A 262 -17.23 4.88 10.75
CA SER A 262 -18.01 4.98 9.50
C SER A 262 -17.37 5.96 8.52
N SER A 263 -16.04 5.93 8.43
CA SER A 263 -15.23 6.85 7.63
C SER A 263 -13.95 6.15 7.16
N PRO A 264 -13.23 6.72 6.18
CA PRO A 264 -11.89 6.25 5.85
C PRO A 264 -10.89 6.52 7.00
N ALA A 265 -9.74 5.86 6.95
CA ALA A 265 -8.58 6.03 7.83
C ALA A 265 -7.75 7.28 7.47
N ILE A 266 -8.40 8.44 7.37
CA ILE A 266 -7.80 9.76 7.08
C ILE A 266 -8.59 10.85 7.81
N ASP A 267 -7.96 11.99 8.04
CA ASP A 267 -8.61 13.15 8.65
C ASP A 267 -9.88 13.58 7.86
N PRO A 268 -11.00 13.90 8.53
CA PRO A 268 -12.25 14.32 7.89
C PRO A 268 -12.19 15.58 7.02
N LEU A 269 -11.12 16.37 7.08
CA LEU A 269 -10.91 17.49 6.17
C LEU A 269 -10.68 17.03 4.74
N PHE A 270 -10.15 15.82 4.53
CA PHE A 270 -9.97 15.24 3.21
C PHE A 270 -11.27 14.60 2.71
N ASP A 271 -11.70 14.98 1.50
CA ASP A 271 -12.82 14.30 0.85
C ASP A 271 -12.33 12.97 0.29
N ALA A 272 -12.99 11.87 0.63
CA ALA A 272 -12.64 10.54 0.16
C ALA A 272 -13.85 9.86 -0.49
N THR A 273 -13.68 9.45 -1.75
CA THR A 273 -14.71 8.77 -2.52
C THR A 273 -15.02 7.41 -1.89
N SER A 274 -16.31 7.15 -1.63
CA SER A 274 -16.81 5.88 -1.10
C SER A 274 -17.40 5.02 -2.20
N PHE A 275 -17.44 3.70 -1.99
CA PHE A 275 -18.06 2.74 -2.91
C PHE A 275 -18.67 1.55 -2.16
N THR A 276 -19.34 0.67 -2.90
CA THR A 276 -19.75 -0.65 -2.39
C THR A 276 -18.66 -1.66 -2.74
N ASN A 277 -18.03 -2.25 -1.71
CA ASN A 277 -16.92 -3.18 -1.88
C ASN A 277 -17.38 -4.58 -2.34
N GLU A 278 -16.41 -5.48 -2.50
CA GLU A 278 -16.60 -6.86 -2.96
C GLU A 278 -17.46 -7.70 -1.99
N ALA A 279 -17.56 -7.30 -0.72
CA ALA A 279 -18.44 -7.91 0.28
C ALA A 279 -19.88 -7.35 0.26
N GLY A 280 -20.14 -6.29 -0.52
CA GLY A 280 -21.43 -5.59 -0.55
C GLY A 280 -21.58 -4.48 0.49
N ASP A 281 -20.51 -4.11 1.19
CA ASP A 281 -20.52 -3.11 2.25
C ASP A 281 -20.06 -1.72 1.73
N LEU A 282 -20.49 -0.66 2.42
CA LEU A 282 -19.94 0.68 2.21
C LEU A 282 -18.47 0.72 2.64
N ASP A 283 -17.61 1.23 1.77
CA ASP A 283 -16.17 1.28 1.99
C ASP A 283 -15.49 2.45 1.25
N TRP A 284 -14.18 2.57 1.44
CA TRP A 284 -13.32 3.56 0.80
C TRP A 284 -12.16 2.90 0.06
N TYR A 285 -11.67 3.58 -0.96
CA TYR A 285 -10.68 3.03 -1.87
C TYR A 285 -9.28 2.95 -1.26
N TYR A 286 -8.41 2.23 -1.98
CA TYR A 286 -6.97 2.33 -1.81
C TYR A 286 -6.44 3.46 -2.70
N TYR A 287 -5.28 4.01 -2.36
CA TYR A 287 -4.71 5.15 -3.04
C TYR A 287 -3.30 4.85 -3.51
N TRP A 288 -3.02 5.19 -4.76
CA TRP A 288 -1.70 4.98 -5.35
C TRP A 288 -0.64 5.89 -4.77
N THR A 289 0.58 5.36 -4.71
CA THR A 289 1.81 6.13 -4.49
C THR A 289 2.65 6.11 -5.77
N SER A 290 3.65 6.98 -5.87
CA SER A 290 4.65 7.00 -6.93
C SER A 290 5.74 5.93 -6.76
N THR A 291 5.75 5.21 -5.64
CA THR A 291 6.78 4.23 -5.28
C THR A 291 6.48 2.86 -5.89
N THR A 292 7.46 2.32 -6.60
CA THR A 292 7.42 0.94 -7.11
C THR A 292 7.72 -0.06 -6.00
N HIS A 293 7.03 -1.20 -5.99
CA HIS A 293 7.33 -2.32 -5.09
C HIS A 293 8.06 -3.44 -5.83
N LEU A 294 9.26 -3.81 -5.38
CA LEU A 294 10.05 -4.90 -5.97
C LEU A 294 9.63 -6.26 -5.43
N ASP A 295 8.44 -6.68 -5.85
CA ASP A 295 7.86 -7.97 -5.50
C ASP A 295 7.59 -8.85 -6.72
N GLY A 296 7.50 -10.16 -6.49
CA GLY A 296 7.17 -11.16 -7.49
C GLY A 296 8.34 -11.60 -8.37
N ASN A 297 8.00 -12.34 -9.43
CA ASN A 297 8.98 -12.86 -10.38
C ASN A 297 9.46 -11.79 -11.37
N GLU A 298 8.60 -10.82 -11.67
CA GLU A 298 8.86 -9.70 -12.58
C GLU A 298 8.97 -8.42 -11.75
N LEU A 299 10.19 -8.14 -11.30
CA LEU A 299 10.47 -7.01 -10.42
C LEU A 299 10.11 -5.68 -11.11
N GLY A 300 9.50 -4.78 -10.34
CA GLY A 300 9.17 -3.43 -10.79
C GLY A 300 7.79 -3.29 -11.44
N THR A 301 7.06 -4.39 -11.62
CA THR A 301 5.73 -4.39 -12.26
C THR A 301 4.59 -4.03 -11.30
N TRP A 302 4.88 -3.90 -9.99
CA TRP A 302 3.94 -3.55 -8.94
C TRP A 302 4.25 -2.16 -8.38
N ALA A 303 3.22 -1.44 -7.94
CA ALA A 303 3.36 -0.16 -7.26
C ALA A 303 2.72 -0.21 -5.88
N VAL A 304 3.19 0.63 -4.97
CA VAL A 304 2.70 0.71 -3.59
C VAL A 304 1.38 1.46 -3.55
N TYR A 305 0.44 0.97 -2.73
CA TYR A 305 -0.78 1.67 -2.36
C TYR A 305 -0.94 1.75 -0.84
N VAL A 306 -1.75 2.71 -0.37
CA VAL A 306 -2.23 2.79 1.01
C VAL A 306 -3.75 2.56 1.03
N ALA A 307 -4.23 1.69 1.91
CA ALA A 307 -5.65 1.36 2.03
C ALA A 307 -6.34 2.29 3.04
N PHE A 308 -7.16 3.23 2.57
CA PHE A 308 -7.93 4.09 3.48
C PHE A 308 -9.27 3.47 3.91
N GLY A 309 -9.78 2.50 3.15
CA GLY A 309 -10.86 1.60 3.58
C GLY A 309 -10.35 0.23 4.04
N ARG A 310 -11.25 -0.76 4.17
CA ARG A 310 -10.89 -2.12 4.62
C ARG A 310 -9.94 -2.76 3.62
N ALA A 311 -8.86 -3.35 4.13
CA ALA A 311 -7.91 -4.09 3.31
C ALA A 311 -8.40 -5.53 3.11
N LEU A 312 -9.37 -5.68 2.20
CA LEU A 312 -10.09 -6.93 2.01
C LEU A 312 -9.23 -8.05 1.41
N GLY A 313 -9.63 -9.27 1.73
CA GLY A 313 -9.19 -10.49 1.08
C GLY A 313 -10.28 -11.56 1.09
N TRP A 314 -10.26 -12.43 0.07
CA TRP A 314 -11.05 -13.66 0.03
C TRP A 314 -10.34 -14.75 0.83
N PHE A 315 -10.63 -14.80 2.13
CA PHE A 315 -9.96 -15.71 3.06
C PHE A 315 -10.97 -16.68 3.65
N GLN A 316 -10.65 -17.98 3.66
CA GLN A 316 -11.54 -19.02 4.21
C GLN A 316 -12.96 -18.98 3.63
N ASN A 317 -13.08 -18.75 2.31
CA ASN A 317 -14.32 -18.63 1.56
C ASN A 317 -15.23 -17.47 1.99
N GLN A 318 -14.65 -16.38 2.51
CA GLN A 318 -15.38 -15.18 2.90
C GLN A 318 -14.55 -13.93 2.58
N PHE A 319 -15.23 -12.85 2.21
CA PHE A 319 -14.60 -11.53 2.21
C PHE A 319 -14.47 -11.03 3.64
N MET A 320 -13.27 -10.60 4.01
CA MET A 320 -13.01 -9.97 5.30
C MET A 320 -11.83 -9.01 5.21
N ASP A 321 -11.76 -8.07 6.14
CA ASP A 321 -10.59 -7.21 6.32
C ASP A 321 -9.42 -8.06 6.85
N VAL A 322 -8.38 -8.24 6.05
CA VAL A 322 -7.23 -9.12 6.37
C VAL A 322 -6.01 -8.34 6.83
N HIS A 323 -5.93 -7.03 6.56
CA HIS A 323 -4.77 -6.19 6.93
C HIS A 323 -5.11 -4.87 7.62
N GLY A 324 -6.38 -4.46 7.70
CA GLY A 324 -6.81 -3.23 8.37
C GLY A 324 -6.76 -1.99 7.49
N ALA A 325 -7.71 -1.07 7.72
CA ALA A 325 -7.66 0.29 7.16
C ALA A 325 -6.47 1.06 7.73
N GLY A 326 -5.62 1.57 6.84
CA GLY A 326 -4.32 2.18 7.13
C GLY A 326 -3.11 1.31 6.75
N CYS A 327 -3.34 0.09 6.24
CA CYS A 327 -2.25 -0.76 5.75
C CYS A 327 -1.62 -0.20 4.46
N GLN A 328 -0.36 -0.56 4.22
CA GLN A 328 0.39 -0.23 3.00
C GLN A 328 0.81 -1.51 2.31
N ARG A 329 0.41 -1.63 1.04
CA ARG A 329 0.58 -2.83 0.22
C ARG A 329 0.92 -2.43 -1.21
N SER A 330 0.60 -3.28 -2.17
CA SER A 330 0.93 -3.05 -3.57
C SER A 330 -0.03 -3.81 -4.48
N ASP A 331 -0.23 -3.27 -5.67
CA ASP A 331 -0.99 -3.89 -6.76
C ASP A 331 -0.14 -3.85 -8.06
N PRO A 332 -0.45 -4.68 -9.08
CA PRO A 332 0.11 -4.55 -10.41
C PRO A 332 -0.17 -3.14 -10.98
N LYS A 333 0.80 -2.55 -11.67
CA LYS A 333 0.68 -1.19 -12.23
C LYS A 333 -0.41 -1.05 -13.27
N THR A 334 -0.65 -2.12 -14.04
CA THR A 334 -1.61 -2.16 -15.14
C THR A 334 -2.21 -3.56 -15.24
N GLY A 335 -3.29 -3.70 -15.99
CA GLY A 335 -3.85 -5.01 -16.34
C GLY A 335 -5.36 -5.07 -16.19
N ILE A 336 -5.85 -6.30 -16.09
CA ILE A 336 -7.27 -6.59 -15.86
C ILE A 336 -7.41 -6.99 -14.40
N THR A 337 -8.36 -6.36 -13.70
CA THR A 337 -8.71 -6.74 -12.34
C THR A 337 -9.11 -8.21 -12.31
N PRO A 338 -8.42 -9.06 -11.53
CA PRO A 338 -8.76 -10.47 -11.42
C PRO A 338 -10.11 -10.65 -10.73
N ASP A 339 -10.68 -11.87 -10.82
CA ASP A 339 -11.82 -12.23 -9.96
C ASP A 339 -11.38 -12.10 -8.49
N PRO A 340 -12.15 -11.41 -7.64
CA PRO A 340 -11.78 -11.18 -6.25
C PRO A 340 -11.68 -12.48 -5.43
N THR A 341 -12.15 -13.62 -5.95
CA THR A 341 -12.02 -14.94 -5.33
C THR A 341 -10.82 -15.76 -5.82
N ASP A 342 -10.10 -15.27 -6.84
CA ASP A 342 -8.98 -15.97 -7.50
C ASP A 342 -7.58 -15.53 -6.98
N SER A 343 -7.50 -14.88 -5.81
CA SER A 343 -6.21 -14.42 -5.29
C SER A 343 -5.25 -15.57 -4.95
N ILE A 344 -4.01 -15.41 -5.41
CA ILE A 344 -2.87 -16.31 -5.13
C ILE A 344 -2.13 -15.99 -3.82
N ALA A 345 -2.41 -14.83 -3.20
CA ALA A 345 -1.79 -14.46 -1.94
C ALA A 345 -2.33 -15.30 -0.76
N PRO A 346 -1.54 -15.58 0.30
CA PRO A 346 -1.96 -16.45 1.39
C PRO A 346 -3.24 -16.03 2.11
N GLN A 347 -3.54 -14.72 2.15
CA GLN A 347 -4.75 -14.15 2.75
C GLN A 347 -5.82 -13.76 1.72
N GLY A 348 -5.64 -14.14 0.45
CA GLY A 348 -6.65 -13.88 -0.58
C GLY A 348 -6.80 -12.40 -0.95
N ASP A 349 -5.77 -11.59 -0.78
CA ASP A 349 -5.82 -10.14 -0.92
C ASP A 349 -6.50 -9.67 -2.21
N ILE A 350 -7.42 -8.72 -2.09
CA ILE A 350 -8.09 -8.15 -3.25
C ILE A 350 -7.13 -7.25 -4.03
N VAL A 351 -6.95 -7.60 -5.30
CA VAL A 351 -6.18 -6.81 -6.28
C VAL A 351 -7.16 -5.99 -7.10
N ARG A 352 -7.02 -4.66 -7.07
CA ARG A 352 -7.94 -3.76 -7.78
C ARG A 352 -7.35 -3.17 -9.05
N ILE A 353 -6.05 -2.88 -9.07
CA ILE A 353 -5.32 -2.18 -10.18
C ILE A 353 -5.79 -0.73 -10.39
N TYR A 354 -7.08 -0.45 -10.26
CA TYR A 354 -7.67 0.88 -10.38
C TYR A 354 -7.87 1.49 -8.99
N ASN A 355 -6.83 2.09 -8.45
CA ASN A 355 -6.84 2.75 -7.14
C ASN A 355 -7.07 4.26 -7.29
N MET A 356 -7.57 4.91 -6.24
CA MET A 356 -7.76 6.37 -6.22
C MET A 356 -6.42 7.10 -6.23
N VAL A 357 -6.47 8.38 -6.56
CA VAL A 357 -5.31 9.25 -6.55
C VAL A 357 -5.60 10.51 -5.76
N ARG A 358 -4.65 10.89 -4.90
CA ARG A 358 -4.60 12.18 -4.22
C ARG A 358 -3.22 12.76 -4.42
N CYS A 359 -3.15 13.92 -5.06
CA CYS A 359 -1.87 14.53 -5.40
C CYS A 359 -1.33 15.39 -4.27
N VAL A 360 -0.01 15.52 -4.23
CA VAL A 360 0.74 16.33 -3.27
C VAL A 360 1.62 17.34 -4.00
N ARG A 361 1.95 18.45 -3.33
CA ARG A 361 2.95 19.44 -3.79
C ARG A 361 3.83 19.88 -2.61
N GLY A 362 4.99 20.45 -2.92
CA GLY A 362 5.99 20.88 -1.93
C GLY A 362 6.93 19.76 -1.49
N GLY A 363 7.47 19.87 -0.26
CA GLY A 363 8.34 18.86 0.36
C GLY A 363 9.81 18.91 -0.07
N ASP A 364 10.29 20.06 -0.57
CA ASP A 364 11.68 20.29 -1.00
C ASP A 364 12.23 19.17 -1.90
N VAL A 365 11.43 18.73 -2.88
CA VAL A 365 11.83 17.70 -3.85
C VAL A 365 12.57 18.29 -5.04
N GLU A 366 13.62 17.60 -5.48
CA GLU A 366 14.37 17.91 -6.70
C GLU A 366 14.04 16.89 -7.80
N VAL A 367 13.81 17.36 -9.03
CA VAL A 367 13.53 16.45 -10.16
C VAL A 367 14.83 15.89 -10.71
N THR A 368 14.91 14.57 -10.81
CA THR A 368 15.97 13.84 -11.51
C THR A 368 15.43 13.21 -12.79
N SER A 369 16.24 13.27 -13.84
CA SER A 369 15.88 12.70 -15.15
C SER A 369 17.12 12.15 -15.85
N GLY A 370 16.94 11.08 -16.62
CA GLY A 370 18.02 10.50 -17.44
C GLY A 370 19.12 9.79 -16.65
N THR A 371 18.92 9.47 -15.37
CA THR A 371 19.81 8.57 -14.63
C THR A 371 19.67 7.15 -15.18
N ASP A 372 20.82 6.58 -15.58
CA ASP A 372 20.98 5.21 -16.07
C ASP A 372 20.46 4.24 -14.99
N PRO A 373 19.61 3.24 -15.31
CA PRO A 373 19.23 2.23 -14.34
C PRO A 373 20.49 1.56 -13.78
N ASP A 374 20.75 1.80 -12.50
CA ASP A 374 21.84 1.17 -11.76
C ASP A 374 21.93 -0.33 -12.08
N THR A 375 23.17 -0.78 -12.30
CA THR A 375 23.61 -2.11 -12.72
C THR A 375 23.35 -3.23 -11.70
N ARG A 376 22.33 -3.08 -10.83
CA ARG A 376 21.99 -3.95 -9.69
C ARG A 376 21.95 -5.47 -9.98
N PHE A 377 21.92 -5.88 -11.25
CA PHE A 377 21.94 -7.30 -11.62
C PHE A 377 23.05 -7.74 -12.58
N GLY A 378 23.90 -6.87 -13.13
CA GLY A 378 24.90 -7.30 -14.15
C GLY A 378 24.31 -8.09 -15.33
N MET A 379 22.98 -8.09 -15.49
CA MET A 379 22.27 -8.78 -16.56
C MET A 379 21.95 -7.76 -17.62
N SER A 380 22.75 -7.75 -18.69
CA SER A 380 22.34 -7.17 -19.95
C SER A 380 21.07 -7.91 -20.41
N TYR A 381 19.91 -7.32 -20.22
CA TYR A 381 18.75 -7.70 -21.01
C TYR A 381 19.05 -7.27 -22.44
N THR A 382 19.56 -8.19 -23.25
CA THR A 382 19.50 -8.03 -24.71
C THR A 382 18.04 -8.00 -25.08
N TYR A 383 17.50 -6.81 -25.29
CA TYR A 383 16.30 -6.63 -26.07
C TYR A 383 16.55 -7.33 -27.41
N LEU A 384 15.83 -8.43 -27.66
CA LEU A 384 15.74 -8.95 -29.00
C LEU A 384 15.01 -7.87 -29.80
N GLU A 385 15.76 -7.09 -30.58
CA GLU A 385 15.17 -6.22 -31.59
C GLU A 385 14.25 -7.08 -32.46
N GLU A 386 12.96 -6.76 -32.46
CA GLU A 386 12.02 -7.28 -33.43
C GLU A 386 12.61 -7.02 -34.83
N PRO A 387 12.79 -8.05 -35.67
CA PRO A 387 13.42 -7.87 -36.97
C PRO A 387 12.49 -7.02 -37.85
N THR A 388 12.81 -5.73 -37.97
CA THR A 388 12.20 -4.82 -38.95
C THR A 388 12.69 -5.16 -40.34
N THR A 389 12.23 -6.27 -40.90
CA THR A 389 12.32 -6.51 -42.35
C THR A 389 11.02 -7.14 -42.82
N SER A 390 10.18 -6.33 -43.44
CA SER A 390 9.09 -6.81 -44.30
C SER A 390 9.71 -7.73 -45.36
N PRO A 391 9.22 -8.97 -45.54
CA PRO A 391 9.79 -9.86 -46.54
C PRO A 391 9.44 -9.36 -47.95
N PRO A 392 10.38 -9.41 -48.91
CA PRO A 392 10.09 -9.05 -50.28
C PRO A 392 9.18 -10.11 -50.92
N VAL A 393 8.09 -9.66 -51.53
CA VAL A 393 7.24 -10.47 -52.40
C VAL A 393 8.08 -10.94 -53.59
N THR A 394 8.36 -12.24 -53.67
CA THR A 394 8.90 -12.86 -54.89
C THR A 394 8.19 -14.18 -55.16
N THR A 395 7.45 -14.17 -56.27
CA THR A 395 6.75 -15.32 -56.87
C THR A 395 7.73 -16.25 -57.56
N LEU A 396 7.73 -17.56 -57.25
CA LEU A 396 8.29 -18.57 -58.15
C LEU A 396 7.50 -19.90 -58.16
N THR A 397 7.48 -20.44 -59.37
CA THR A 397 6.65 -21.49 -59.97
C THR A 397 7.27 -22.90 -59.88
N THR A 398 6.41 -23.89 -59.61
CA THR A 398 6.38 -25.31 -60.05
C THR A 398 7.68 -26.08 -60.42
N SER A 399 7.99 -27.14 -59.66
CA SER A 399 8.00 -28.59 -60.05
C SER A 399 9.16 -29.45 -59.46
N PRO A 400 8.93 -30.77 -59.17
CA PRO A 400 9.77 -31.69 -58.33
C PRO A 400 10.77 -32.53 -59.19
N PRO A 401 11.54 -33.58 -58.74
CA PRO A 401 11.35 -34.54 -57.62
C PRO A 401 12.63 -35.15 -56.92
N PHE A 402 12.43 -35.95 -55.86
CA PHE A 402 12.79 -37.40 -55.72
C PHE A 402 13.02 -37.87 -54.27
N ILE A 403 12.56 -39.10 -54.01
CA ILE A 403 12.45 -39.82 -52.73
C ILE A 403 13.71 -40.65 -52.44
N SER A 404 14.08 -40.81 -51.16
CA SER A 404 14.62 -42.07 -50.63
C SER A 404 14.43 -42.18 -49.12
N SER A 405 13.76 -43.25 -48.70
CA SER A 405 13.44 -43.67 -47.34
C SER A 405 14.61 -44.34 -46.60
N THR A 406 14.68 -44.21 -45.27
CA THR A 406 14.98 -45.34 -44.36
C THR A 406 14.47 -45.08 -42.95
N THR A 407 13.99 -46.15 -42.34
CA THR A 407 13.31 -46.32 -41.04
C THR A 407 14.27 -46.31 -39.84
N ALA A 408 13.85 -45.74 -38.70
CA ALA A 408 14.35 -46.12 -37.38
C ALA A 408 13.26 -45.99 -36.30
N THR A 409 13.16 -47.05 -35.51
CA THR A 409 12.25 -47.33 -34.38
C THR A 409 12.58 -46.53 -33.11
N PRO A 410 11.61 -46.31 -32.19
CA PRO A 410 11.83 -45.59 -30.94
C PRO A 410 12.37 -46.51 -29.83
N VAL A 411 13.35 -46.02 -29.07
CA VAL A 411 13.92 -46.65 -27.88
C VAL A 411 13.16 -46.17 -26.64
N SER A 412 12.62 -47.12 -25.88
CA SER A 412 12.15 -46.93 -24.51
C SER A 412 13.30 -47.08 -23.52
N THR A 413 13.27 -46.31 -22.43
CA THR A 413 14.07 -46.60 -21.23
C THR A 413 13.15 -46.58 -20.01
N ASN A 414 13.10 -47.72 -19.34
CA ASN A 414 12.47 -47.98 -18.05
C ASN A 414 13.46 -47.74 -16.91
N SER A 415 12.99 -47.27 -15.75
CA SER A 415 13.45 -47.63 -14.39
C SER A 415 12.67 -46.86 -13.30
N PRO A 416 12.53 -47.34 -12.06
CA PRO A 416 11.42 -48.20 -11.66
C PRO A 416 10.59 -47.67 -10.47
N ASP A 417 9.34 -48.13 -10.40
CA ASP A 417 8.45 -48.00 -9.24
C ASP A 417 8.94 -48.82 -8.04
N ILE A 418 8.95 -48.20 -6.86
CA ILE A 418 8.92 -48.89 -5.56
C ILE A 418 7.61 -48.51 -4.86
N SER A 419 6.73 -49.49 -4.79
CA SER A 419 5.54 -49.52 -3.95
C SER A 419 5.89 -50.07 -2.57
N THR A 420 5.54 -49.34 -1.51
CA THR A 420 5.37 -49.91 -0.17
C THR A 420 4.04 -49.45 0.42
N THR A 421 3.15 -50.43 0.56
CA THR A 421 1.87 -50.40 1.27
C THR A 421 2.07 -50.40 2.78
N LEU A 422 1.44 -49.49 3.53
CA LEU A 422 1.02 -49.73 4.92
C LEU A 422 -0.29 -48.99 5.23
N ALA A 423 -1.21 -49.72 5.89
CA ALA A 423 -2.60 -49.40 6.19
C ALA A 423 -2.76 -48.35 7.33
N PRO A 424 -3.95 -47.71 7.46
CA PRO A 424 -4.23 -46.80 8.55
C PRO A 424 -4.71 -47.55 9.81
N THR A 425 -4.08 -47.27 10.95
CA THR A 425 -4.60 -47.65 12.27
C THR A 425 -5.27 -46.44 12.93
N SER A 426 -6.55 -46.61 13.23
CA SER A 426 -7.37 -45.71 14.06
C SER A 426 -7.16 -46.02 15.54
N ALA A 427 -6.85 -45.00 16.33
CA ALA A 427 -6.96 -45.06 17.78
C ALA A 427 -7.34 -43.68 18.33
N SER A 428 -8.59 -43.58 18.81
CA SER A 428 -9.12 -42.44 19.56
C SER A 428 -8.45 -42.32 20.92
N PRO A 429 -8.22 -41.11 21.45
CA PRO A 429 -7.95 -40.91 22.87
C PRO A 429 -9.26 -40.84 23.70
N PRO A 430 -9.21 -41.16 25.01
CA PRO A 430 -10.38 -41.45 25.81
C PRO A 430 -11.08 -40.20 26.37
N ILE A 431 -12.39 -40.37 26.56
CA ILE A 431 -13.30 -39.52 27.30
C ILE A 431 -12.86 -39.47 28.77
N ILE A 432 -12.59 -38.28 29.30
CA ILE A 432 -12.52 -38.02 30.74
C ILE A 432 -13.72 -37.18 31.17
N SER A 433 -14.35 -37.68 32.22
CA SER A 433 -15.56 -37.25 32.88
C SER A 433 -15.51 -35.82 33.41
N THR A 434 -16.65 -35.16 33.28
CA THR A 434 -17.06 -33.95 33.97
C THR A 434 -17.00 -34.11 35.49
N SER A 435 -16.36 -33.15 36.16
CA SER A 435 -16.62 -32.87 37.58
C SER A 435 -16.79 -31.36 37.75
N THR A 436 -17.95 -31.00 38.27
CA THR A 436 -18.35 -29.67 38.74
C THR A 436 -17.56 -29.26 39.99
N PRO A 437 -17.37 -27.95 40.18
CA PRO A 437 -17.52 -27.35 41.50
C PRO A 437 -18.54 -26.20 41.41
N THR A 438 -19.75 -26.37 41.96
CA THR A 438 -20.16 -25.84 43.27
C THR A 438 -20.05 -24.32 43.40
N ASN A 439 -21.22 -23.68 43.29
CA ASN A 439 -21.53 -22.39 43.91
C ASN A 439 -21.06 -22.35 45.37
N SER A 440 -20.40 -21.25 45.74
CA SER A 440 -20.55 -20.71 47.09
C SER A 440 -20.68 -19.19 46.99
N HIS A 441 -21.92 -18.75 47.18
CA HIS A 441 -22.23 -17.43 47.69
C HIS A 441 -21.54 -17.25 49.05
N THR A 442 -20.98 -16.08 49.29
CA THR A 442 -20.91 -15.55 50.66
C THR A 442 -21.27 -14.07 50.63
N ASP A 443 -22.10 -13.73 51.60
CA ASP A 443 -22.81 -12.49 51.83
C ASP A 443 -21.91 -11.25 51.93
N CYS A 444 -22.47 -10.12 51.49
CA CYS A 444 -22.32 -8.84 52.18
C CYS A 444 -23.66 -8.09 52.11
N THR A 445 -24.41 -8.13 53.22
CA THR A 445 -25.50 -7.21 53.54
C THR A 445 -25.16 -6.48 54.84
N ASP A 446 -25.07 -5.15 54.79
CA ASP A 446 -25.64 -4.17 55.75
C ASP A 446 -25.30 -2.77 55.22
N CYS A 447 -26.26 -1.94 54.78
CA CYS A 447 -27.24 -1.13 55.54
C CYS A 447 -26.70 0.22 56.05
N GLY A 448 -27.40 1.31 55.70
CA GLY A 448 -27.24 2.65 56.28
C GLY A 448 -27.53 3.79 55.30
N SER A 449 -28.75 3.95 54.76
CA SER A 449 -29.81 4.86 55.25
C SER A 449 -29.48 6.37 55.34
N SER A 450 -30.13 7.18 54.49
CA SER A 450 -30.83 8.46 54.77
C SER A 450 -31.24 9.07 53.41
N SER A 451 -32.51 9.08 52.94
CA SER A 451 -33.73 9.79 53.36
C SER A 451 -33.60 11.32 53.52
N ASN A 452 -34.07 12.10 52.53
CA ASN A 452 -35.26 12.98 52.58
C ASN A 452 -35.30 13.95 51.37
N SER A 453 -36.33 13.87 50.51
CA SER A 453 -37.56 14.70 50.48
C SER A 453 -37.36 16.09 49.84
N SER A 454 -38.18 16.64 48.94
CA SER A 454 -39.49 16.29 48.41
C SER A 454 -39.93 17.38 47.39
N SER A 455 -40.81 16.98 46.45
CA SER A 455 -41.96 17.71 45.84
C SER A 455 -41.68 18.97 44.96
N ASN A 456 -42.37 19.27 43.84
CA ASN A 456 -43.66 18.83 43.29
C ASN A 456 -43.80 19.16 41.77
N ASN A 457 -44.58 18.30 41.07
CA ASN A 457 -45.51 18.54 39.95
C ASN A 457 -45.00 19.01 38.56
N SER A 458 -45.60 18.66 37.40
CA SER A 458 -46.35 17.50 36.84
C SER A 458 -46.88 17.94 35.45
N ASN A 459 -47.13 16.97 34.55
CA ASN A 459 -47.94 17.00 33.30
C ASN A 459 -47.15 17.34 32.01
N ASP A 460 -47.17 16.60 30.89
CA ASP A 460 -48.02 15.48 30.42
C ASP A 460 -47.34 14.65 29.30
N VAL A 461 -47.49 13.31 29.38
CA VAL A 461 -48.04 12.30 28.41
C VAL A 461 -47.63 12.34 26.91
N ALA A 462 -47.42 11.25 26.15
CA ALA A 462 -47.04 9.84 26.31
C ALA A 462 -46.88 9.22 24.89
N LEU A 463 -46.12 8.14 24.83
CA LEU A 463 -45.79 7.25 23.71
C LEU A 463 -47.00 6.40 23.21
N ILE A 464 -47.09 6.07 21.91
CA ILE A 464 -47.73 4.82 21.42
C ILE A 464 -46.98 4.28 20.18
N ALA A 465 -46.74 2.97 20.20
CA ALA A 465 -46.20 2.13 19.13
C ALA A 465 -47.29 1.53 18.20
N VAL A 466 -46.98 1.29 16.92
CA VAL A 466 -47.71 0.38 15.99
C VAL A 466 -46.70 -0.11 14.93
N VAL A 467 -46.29 -1.39 14.93
CA VAL A 467 -46.81 -2.55 14.16
C VAL A 467 -46.83 -2.39 12.62
N SER A 468 -46.14 -3.32 11.97
CA SER A 468 -45.93 -3.52 10.53
C SER A 468 -47.20 -3.71 9.70
N VAL A 469 -47.24 -3.14 8.48
CA VAL A 469 -48.03 -3.67 7.34
C VAL A 469 -47.29 -3.44 6.02
N VAL A 470 -47.15 -4.54 5.27
CA VAL A 470 -46.69 -4.65 3.88
C VAL A 470 -47.74 -4.07 2.92
N ALA A 471 -47.32 -3.31 1.91
CA ALA A 471 -48.17 -3.00 0.75
C ALA A 471 -47.38 -3.17 -0.56
N VAL A 472 -47.69 -4.27 -1.25
CA VAL A 472 -47.44 -4.51 -2.67
C VAL A 472 -48.56 -3.83 -3.46
N LEU A 473 -48.21 -3.04 -4.47
CA LEU A 473 -49.15 -2.63 -5.52
C LEU A 473 -48.48 -2.72 -6.89
N CYS A 474 -48.86 -3.77 -7.62
CA CYS A 474 -48.74 -3.86 -9.06
C CYS A 474 -50.02 -3.28 -9.69
N VAL A 475 -49.88 -2.34 -10.62
CA VAL A 475 -50.86 -2.11 -11.70
C VAL A 475 -50.06 -1.79 -12.96
N GLY A 476 -50.22 -2.62 -13.99
CA GLY A 476 -49.66 -2.39 -15.32
C GLY A 476 -50.66 -1.72 -16.25
N ALA A 477 -50.14 -1.05 -17.28
CA ALA A 477 -50.64 -1.04 -18.66
C ALA A 477 -49.73 -0.12 -19.50
N GLY A 478 -49.19 -0.66 -20.60
CA GLY A 478 -48.25 0.04 -21.47
C GLY A 478 -48.89 1.01 -22.44
N ILE A 479 -48.05 1.84 -23.04
CA ILE A 479 -48.19 2.44 -24.37
C ILE A 479 -46.76 2.56 -24.96
N MET A 480 -46.54 1.94 -26.11
CA MET A 480 -45.43 2.26 -27.02
C MET A 480 -45.70 3.62 -27.68
N CYS A 481 -44.68 4.47 -27.82
CA CYS A 481 -44.47 5.27 -29.04
C CYS A 481 -43.06 5.91 -29.11
N PHE A 482 -42.28 5.36 -30.03
CA PHE A 482 -41.27 5.94 -30.94
C PHE A 482 -40.71 7.38 -30.76
N PHE A 483 -39.37 7.42 -30.77
CA PHE A 483 -38.41 8.33 -31.44
C PHE A 483 -38.39 9.85 -31.13
N ARG A 484 -37.24 10.32 -30.61
CA ARG A 484 -36.33 11.19 -31.40
C ARG A 484 -34.91 11.26 -30.83
N LYS A 485 -33.94 10.86 -31.64
CA LYS A 485 -32.52 11.21 -31.51
C LYS A 485 -32.37 12.74 -31.59
N MET A 486 -31.79 13.37 -30.58
CA MET A 486 -31.23 14.71 -30.73
C MET A 486 -29.83 14.60 -31.32
N LYS A 487 -29.70 15.09 -32.56
CA LYS A 487 -28.46 15.25 -33.31
C LYS A 487 -28.02 16.68 -33.04
N LEU A 488 -26.99 16.88 -32.22
CA LEU A 488 -26.32 18.17 -32.08
C LEU A 488 -25.36 18.33 -33.26
N SER A 489 -25.78 19.11 -34.27
CA SER A 489 -24.90 19.69 -35.26
C SER A 489 -24.58 21.11 -34.84
N HIS A 490 -23.31 21.42 -34.57
CA HIS A 490 -22.80 22.77 -34.66
C HIS A 490 -21.65 22.80 -35.67
N THR A 491 -21.92 23.55 -36.72
CA THR A 491 -21.08 23.90 -37.86
C THR A 491 -20.00 24.89 -37.44
N GLN A 492 -18.76 24.54 -37.76
CA GLN A 492 -17.64 25.47 -37.95
C GLN A 492 -17.91 26.40 -39.13
N PRO A 493 -17.35 27.62 -39.12
CA PRO A 493 -16.89 28.27 -40.34
C PRO A 493 -15.37 28.40 -40.34
N SER A 494 -14.75 27.86 -41.39
CA SER A 494 -13.40 28.18 -41.82
C SER A 494 -13.37 29.53 -42.53
N SER A 495 -12.30 30.31 -42.30
CA SER A 495 -11.72 31.14 -43.36
C SER A 495 -10.23 31.31 -43.11
N SER A 496 -9.46 30.89 -44.10
CA SER A 496 -8.04 31.13 -44.25
C SER A 496 -7.80 32.50 -44.88
N LYS A 497 -6.69 33.16 -44.53
CA LYS A 497 -5.93 33.99 -45.49
C LYS A 497 -4.48 34.16 -45.05
N THR A 498 -3.62 33.54 -45.84
CA THR A 498 -2.18 33.77 -46.02
C THR A 498 -1.92 35.20 -46.50
N ILE A 499 -0.92 35.89 -45.92
CA ILE A 499 -0.01 36.77 -46.67
C ILE A 499 1.39 36.64 -46.05
N ALA A 500 2.35 36.25 -46.90
CA ALA A 500 3.78 36.35 -46.69
C ALA A 500 4.29 37.69 -47.26
N THR A 501 5.38 38.23 -46.72
CA THR A 501 6.51 38.96 -47.39
C THR A 501 7.39 39.58 -46.28
N THR A 502 8.57 39.02 -46.01
CA THR A 502 9.92 39.26 -46.59
C THR A 502 10.79 40.22 -45.77
N GLU A 503 11.97 39.69 -45.40
CA GLU A 503 13.30 40.32 -45.41
C GLU A 503 13.57 41.46 -44.38
N ASP A 504 14.75 41.61 -43.75
CA ASP A 504 16.06 41.03 -44.04
C ASP A 504 17.04 41.21 -42.85
N GLU A 505 18.03 40.32 -42.83
CA GLU A 505 19.46 40.52 -42.50
C GLU A 505 20.03 40.89 -41.09
N LYS A 506 20.97 40.00 -40.70
CA LYS A 506 22.33 40.26 -40.13
C LYS A 506 22.41 40.65 -38.63
N LEU A 507 23.35 40.18 -37.79
CA LEU A 507 24.70 39.60 -37.95
C LEU A 507 25.11 38.91 -36.61
N HIS A 508 25.79 37.77 -36.70
CA HIS A 508 26.64 37.09 -35.69
C HIS A 508 27.85 37.95 -35.22
N PRO A 509 28.80 37.46 -34.38
CA PRO A 509 28.79 36.58 -33.19
C PRO A 509 29.69 37.13 -32.04
N GLY A 510 29.80 36.43 -30.90
CA GLY A 510 30.86 36.73 -29.91
C GLY A 510 30.96 35.73 -28.76
N ALA A 511 31.90 34.79 -28.90
CA ALA A 511 32.28 33.79 -27.91
C ALA A 511 33.13 34.37 -26.74
N ASN A 512 33.07 33.71 -25.57
CA ASN A 512 34.17 32.97 -24.91
C ASN A 512 34.29 33.14 -23.38
N LYS A 513 34.47 31.96 -22.74
CA LYS A 513 35.33 31.62 -21.60
C LYS A 513 35.01 32.20 -20.21
N LEU A 514 34.70 31.32 -19.25
CA LEU A 514 35.68 30.49 -18.53
C LEU A 514 35.03 29.18 -18.06
#